data_AF-A0A8T4TWT6-F1
#
_entry.id   AF-A0A8T4TWT6-F1
#
_cell.length_a   1.000
_cell.length_b   1.000
_cell.length_c   1.000
_cell.angle_alpha   90.00
_cell.angle_beta   90.00
_cell.angle_gamma   90.00
#
_symmetry.space_group_name_H-M   'P 1'
#
loop_
_entity.id
_entity.type
_entity.pdbx_description
1 polymer ?
#
loop_
_entity_poly.entity_id
_entity_poly.type
_entity_poly.pdbx_seq_one_letter_code
_entity_poly.pdbx_strand_id
1 'polypeptide(L)' 'MKIMKAFDKKVGDTEYYKYRVNLPKKIVEDSNLLRKEVKVKLEKGKIIIEKK' A
#
# COMPACT_ATOMS: atom_id res chain seq x y z
N MET A 1 1.72 0.06 -14.23
CA MET A 1 1.46 -0.66 -12.95
C MET A 1 -0.01 -0.52 -12.63
N LYS A 2 -0.64 -1.55 -12.06
CA LYS A 2 -2.04 -1.50 -11.62
C LYS A 2 -2.12 -1.97 -10.18
N ILE A 3 -3.06 -1.41 -9.42
CA ILE A 3 -3.41 -1.91 -8.09
C ILE A 3 -4.29 -3.13 -8.31
N MET A 4 -3.85 -4.30 -7.81
CA MET A 4 -4.60 -5.55 -7.91
C MET A 4 -5.16 -5.95 -6.55
N LYS A 5 -6.43 -6.33 -6.51
CA LYS A 5 -7.00 -7.06 -5.37
C LYS A 5 -6.32 -8.43 -5.33
N ALA A 6 -5.68 -8.76 -4.22
CA ALA A 6 -4.93 -10.00 -4.06
C ALA A 6 -5.56 -10.98 -3.07
N PHE A 7 -6.29 -10.48 -2.08
CA PHE A 7 -7.00 -11.30 -1.11
C PHE A 7 -8.10 -10.48 -0.46
N ASP A 8 -9.25 -11.07 -0.22
CA ASP A 8 -10.24 -10.55 0.73
C ASP A 8 -10.36 -11.50 1.92
N LYS A 9 -10.51 -10.91 3.10
CA LYS A 9 -10.86 -11.63 4.32
C LYS A 9 -12.08 -10.96 4.91
N LYS A 10 -13.16 -11.70 5.10
CA LYS A 10 -14.29 -11.23 5.90
C LYS A 10 -14.14 -11.72 7.34
N VAL A 11 -14.25 -10.82 8.33
CA VAL A 11 -14.27 -11.16 9.76
C VAL A 11 -15.48 -10.47 10.37
N GLY A 12 -16.52 -11.27 10.71
CA GLY A 12 -17.84 -10.74 11.06
C GLY A 12 -18.43 -9.94 9.89
N ASP A 13 -18.79 -8.69 10.15
CA ASP A 13 -19.32 -7.75 9.15
C ASP A 13 -18.22 -6.94 8.42
N THR A 14 -16.96 -7.06 8.84
CA THR A 14 -15.87 -6.27 8.29
C THR A 14 -15.16 -7.01 7.16
N GLU A 15 -15.08 -6.37 5.99
CA GLU A 15 -14.37 -6.87 4.83
C GLU A 15 -12.97 -6.23 4.73
N TYR A 16 -11.94 -7.05 4.82
CA TYR A 16 -10.54 -6.64 4.70
C TYR A 16 -10.04 -6.97 3.31
N TYR A 17 -9.66 -5.96 2.55
CA TYR A 17 -9.05 -6.13 1.25
C TYR A 17 -7.54 -5.97 1.33
N LYS A 18 -6.81 -6.93 0.78
CA LYS A 18 -5.39 -6.79 0.48
C LYS A 18 -5.22 -6.34 -0.97
N TYR A 19 -4.79 -5.10 -1.14
CA TYR A 19 -4.35 -4.58 -2.42
C TYR A 19 -2.83 -4.76 -2.57
N ARG A 20 -2.37 -5.18 -3.74
CA ARG A 20 -0.96 -5.25 -4.10
C ARG A 20 -0.69 -4.37 -5.31
N VAL A 21 0.41 -3.64 -5.27
CA VAL A 21 0.93 -2.88 -6.39
C VAL A 21 2.40 -3.22 -6.55
N ASN A 22 2.84 -3.42 -7.77
CA ASN A 22 4.27 -3.51 -8.04
C ASN A 22 4.83 -2.08 -7.93
N LEU A 23 5.97 -1.90 -7.26
CA LEU A 23 6.68 -0.62 -7.20
C LEU A 23 8.08 -0.78 -7.82
N PRO A 24 8.64 0.25 -8.47
CA PRO A 24 9.99 0.17 -9.00
C PRO A 24 11.00 -0.04 -7.88
N LYS A 25 11.91 -1.00 -8.05
CA LYS A 25 12.88 -1.40 -7.01
C LYS A 25 13.63 -0.22 -6.41
N LYS A 26 14.24 0.63 -7.27
CA LYS A 26 15.01 1.81 -6.84
C LYS A 26 14.20 2.76 -5.96
N ILE A 27 12.95 3.05 -6.34
CA ILE A 27 12.08 3.95 -5.56
C ILE A 27 11.85 3.41 -4.13
N VAL A 28 11.62 2.11 -3.99
CA VAL A 28 11.41 1.49 -2.67
C VAL A 28 12.69 1.54 -1.83
N GLU A 29 13.84 1.25 -2.42
CA GLU A 29 15.14 1.28 -1.76
C GLU A 29 15.51 2.71 -1.32
N ASP A 30 15.43 3.68 -2.24
CA ASP A 30 15.74 5.09 -1.99
C ASP A 30 14.81 5.73 -0.96
N SER A 31 13.54 5.28 -0.91
CA SER A 31 12.57 5.77 0.09
C SER A 31 12.82 5.23 1.51
N ASN A 32 13.63 4.17 1.67
CA ASN A 32 13.86 3.48 2.94
C ASN A 32 12.57 3.01 3.65
N LEU A 33 11.53 2.69 2.88
CA LEU A 33 10.24 2.20 3.39
C LEU A 33 10.19 0.67 3.54
N LEU A 34 11.16 -0.05 2.98
CA LEU A 34 11.20 -1.50 3.01
C LEU A 34 11.19 -2.04 4.46
N ARG A 35 10.24 -2.92 4.78
CA ARG A 35 10.03 -3.51 6.12
C ARG A 35 9.75 -2.47 7.22
N LYS A 36 9.32 -1.26 6.88
CA LYS A 36 8.91 -0.24 7.85
C LYS A 36 7.39 -0.17 7.95
N GLU A 37 6.90 0.29 9.10
CA GLU A 37 5.52 0.75 9.19
C GLU A 37 5.35 2.02 8.36
N VAL A 38 4.26 2.07 7.60
CA VAL A 38 3.94 3.19 6.71
C VAL A 38 2.55 3.71 6.99
N LYS A 39 2.36 5.00 6.80
CA LYS A 39 1.06 5.65 6.73
C LYS A 39 0.71 5.88 5.26
N VAL A 40 -0.56 5.65 4.93
CA VAL A 40 -1.09 5.91 3.60
C VAL A 40 -2.14 7.01 3.69
N LYS A 41 -2.06 8.01 2.81
CA LYS A 41 -3.05 9.09 2.72
C LYS A 41 -3.38 9.41 1.26
N LEU A 42 -4.57 9.97 1.06
CA LEU A 42 -5.00 10.50 -0.24
C LEU A 42 -4.75 12.01 -0.24
N GLU A 43 -3.93 12.50 -1.15
CA GLU A 43 -3.65 13.93 -1.29
C GLU A 43 -3.67 14.33 -2.77
N LYS A 44 -4.54 15.27 -3.14
CA LYS A 44 -4.66 15.81 -4.52
C LYS A 44 -4.78 14.69 -5.58
N GLY A 45 -5.60 13.68 -5.30
CA GLY A 45 -5.81 12.53 -6.20
C GLY A 45 -4.65 11.52 -6.25
N LYS A 46 -3.64 11.66 -5.38
CA LYS A 46 -2.48 10.75 -5.30
C LYS A 46 -2.53 9.95 -4.01
N ILE A 47 -2.21 8.67 -4.09
CA ILE A 47 -1.90 7.86 -2.92
C ILE A 47 -0.46 8.17 -2.51
N ILE A 48 -0.29 8.73 -1.31
CA ILE A 48 1.01 9.01 -0.72
C ILE A 48 1.29 7.95 0.34
N ILE A 49 2.46 7.33 0.26
CA ILE A 49 2.97 6.38 1.25
C ILE A 49 4.16 7.06 1.92
N GLU A 50 4.08 7.25 3.24
CA GLU A 50 5.13 7.88 4.03
C GLU A 50 5.46 7.02 5.25
N LYS A 51 6.66 7.20 5.81
CA LYS A 51 7.05 6.51 7.03
C LYS A 51 6.13 6.94 8.17
N LYS A 52 5.68 5.98 8.98
CA LYS A 52 4.87 6.25 10.17
C LYS A 52 5.72 6.84 11.30
#